data_AF-A0A968FW71-F1
#
_entry.id   AF-A0A968FW71-F1
#
_cell.length_a   1.000
_cell.length_b   1.000
_cell.length_c   1.000
_cell.angle_alpha   90.00
_cell.angle_beta   90.00
_cell.angle_gamma   90.00
#
_symmetry.space_group_name_H-M   'P 1'
#
loop_
_entity.id
_entity.type
_entity.pdbx_description
1 polymer ?
#
loop_
_entity_poly.entity_id
_entity_poly.type
_entity_poly.pdbx_seq_one_letter_code
_entity_poly.pdbx_strand_id
1 'polypeptide(L)'
;MLKAGLRRTGLSFKEIFLSLATAFAFFSQPKASAFVDFEKARQRMIESDLKGRGIHDERVLRAMAKVPRQLFVPSDYRNLAYADSALPIEQDQTISQPYIVALMTQSARLQPTDKVLEVGTGSGYQAAVLAEIVKEVYTIEIHQTLAWEAADLLHGLGYANVQTRWGDGYQGWKDAAPFDVILITAAAPEIPEPLVEQLKIGGRMVLPLGPYRYAQELVVLTRKKEGLRKEFVTSVVFVPMTGEINHPPVNPWKP
;
A
#
# COMPACT_ATOMS: atom_id res chain seq x y z
N MET A 1 -12.21 28.22 87.71
CA MET A 1 -13.60 27.83 88.06
C MET A 1 -14.15 27.01 86.91
N LEU A 2 -14.25 25.68 87.12
CA LEU A 2 -15.51 24.90 87.19
C LEU A 2 -16.15 24.65 85.80
N LYS A 3 -16.03 23.43 85.25
CA LYS A 3 -16.94 22.25 85.36
C LYS A 3 -17.84 22.17 84.12
N ALA A 4 -17.66 21.18 83.24
CA ALA A 4 -18.12 19.79 83.33
C ALA A 4 -19.62 19.60 82.99
N GLY A 5 -19.89 19.01 81.81
CA GLY A 5 -20.69 17.80 81.60
C GLY A 5 -22.22 17.81 81.78
N LEU A 6 -22.93 17.30 80.76
CA LEU A 6 -24.11 16.42 80.86
C LEU A 6 -24.38 15.80 79.46
N ARG A 7 -24.01 14.56 79.14
CA ARG A 7 -24.65 13.24 79.38
C ARG A 7 -26.10 13.07 78.92
N ARG A 8 -26.25 12.13 77.96
CA ARG A 8 -27.32 11.12 77.72
C ARG A 8 -28.71 11.69 77.41
N THR A 9 -29.44 11.22 76.39
CA THR A 9 -30.05 9.87 76.26
C THR A 9 -30.59 9.73 74.83
N GLY A 10 -30.40 8.60 74.16
CA GLY A 10 -31.50 7.66 74.00
C GLY A 10 -31.27 6.75 72.79
N LEU A 11 -31.42 5.45 73.01
CA LEU A 11 -31.34 4.40 72.01
C LEU A 11 -32.60 4.34 71.14
N SER A 12 -32.38 4.00 69.86
CA SER A 12 -33.11 3.00 69.05
C SER A 12 -34.63 3.16 68.88
N PHE A 13 -35.02 3.50 67.65
CA PHE A 13 -36.12 2.82 66.97
C PHE A 13 -35.64 2.34 65.60
N LYS A 14 -35.92 1.06 65.33
CA LYS A 14 -35.52 0.30 64.16
C LYS A 14 -36.20 0.86 62.90
N GLU A 15 -35.56 0.58 61.76
CA GLU A 15 -36.09 0.54 60.39
C GLU A 15 -36.22 1.86 59.62
N ILE A 16 -35.17 2.27 58.90
CA ILE A 16 -35.31 2.83 57.55
C ILE A 16 -34.19 2.29 56.63
N PHE A 17 -34.55 1.27 55.87
CA PHE A 17 -34.11 0.88 54.53
C PHE A 17 -32.68 1.20 54.03
N LEU A 18 -31.91 0.10 53.96
CA LEU A 18 -30.98 -0.30 52.90
C LEU A 18 -31.14 0.44 51.55
N SER A 19 -30.12 1.20 51.14
CA SER A 19 -29.85 1.45 49.71
C SER A 19 -28.34 1.50 49.41
N LEU A 20 -27.85 0.33 49.01
CA LEU A 20 -26.83 0.06 48.00
C LEU A 20 -25.81 1.16 47.69
N ALA A 21 -24.65 1.05 48.34
CA ALA A 21 -23.38 1.52 47.78
C ALA A 21 -22.98 0.60 46.62
N THR A 22 -23.42 0.91 45.40
CA THR A 22 -22.85 0.34 44.18
C THR A 22 -21.81 1.30 43.63
N ALA A 23 -20.56 1.05 44.01
CA ALA A 23 -19.42 1.56 43.26
C ALA A 23 -19.53 1.04 41.83
N PHE A 24 -19.87 1.93 40.89
CA PHE A 24 -19.75 1.66 39.46
C PHE A 24 -18.25 1.62 39.12
N ALA A 25 -17.63 0.46 39.36
CA ALA A 25 -16.40 0.13 38.67
C ALA A 25 -16.75 0.06 37.18
N PHE A 26 -16.39 1.11 36.43
CA PHE A 26 -16.34 1.08 34.98
C PHE A 26 -15.23 0.09 34.59
N PHE A 27 -15.53 -1.21 34.68
CA PHE A 27 -14.78 -2.22 33.96
C PHE A 27 -15.06 -1.95 32.47
N SER A 28 -14.14 -1.25 31.83
CA SER A 28 -14.07 -1.20 30.37
C SER A 28 -13.99 -2.65 29.90
N GLN A 29 -15.11 -3.18 29.41
CA GLN A 29 -15.12 -4.45 28.71
C GLN A 29 -14.08 -4.33 27.58
N PRO A 30 -13.13 -5.27 27.42
CA PRO A 30 -12.33 -5.29 26.22
C PRO A 30 -13.32 -5.36 25.06
N LYS A 31 -13.35 -4.33 24.21
CA LYS A 31 -14.12 -4.37 22.96
C LYS A 31 -13.61 -5.60 22.23
N ALA A 32 -14.42 -6.65 22.18
CA ALA A 32 -14.15 -7.78 21.31
C ALA A 32 -13.88 -7.19 19.92
N SER A 33 -12.65 -7.33 19.44
CA SER A 33 -12.30 -6.98 18.07
C SER A 33 -13.29 -7.73 17.19
N ALA A 34 -14.18 -6.99 16.51
CA ALA A 34 -15.15 -7.59 15.63
C ALA A 34 -14.37 -8.38 14.58
N PHE A 35 -14.56 -9.70 14.54
CA PHE A 35 -13.90 -10.57 13.58
C PHE A 35 -14.25 -10.08 12.17
N VAL A 36 -13.25 -9.60 11.43
CA VAL A 36 -13.47 -9.08 10.07
C VAL A 36 -13.54 -10.27 9.13
N ASP A 37 -14.69 -10.42 8.48
CA ASP A 37 -14.85 -11.32 7.34
C ASP A 37 -14.13 -10.71 6.13
N PHE A 38 -12.87 -11.11 5.95
CA PHE A 38 -12.02 -10.62 4.86
C PHE A 38 -12.53 -10.99 3.48
N GLU A 39 -13.22 -12.11 3.34
CA GLU A 39 -13.77 -12.52 2.05
C GLU A 39 -14.92 -11.60 1.65
N LYS A 40 -15.85 -11.34 2.57
CA LYS A 40 -16.92 -10.38 2.34
C LYS A 40 -16.40 -8.95 2.12
N ALA A 41 -15.38 -8.53 2.88
CA ALA A 41 -14.77 -7.22 2.71
C ALA A 41 -14.09 -7.08 1.34
N ARG A 42 -13.36 -8.12 0.90
CA ARG A 42 -12.74 -8.17 -0.44
C ARG A 42 -13.78 -8.14 -1.54
N GLN A 43 -14.83 -8.95 -1.45
CA GLN A 43 -15.92 -8.95 -2.45
C GLN A 43 -16.58 -7.58 -2.58
N ARG A 44 -16.84 -6.90 -1.45
CA ARG A 44 -17.34 -5.52 -1.47
C ARG A 44 -16.36 -4.57 -2.19
N MET A 45 -15.08 -4.63 -1.86
CA MET A 45 -14.04 -3.82 -2.50
C MET A 45 -14.04 -4.04 -4.02
N ILE A 46 -14.11 -5.29 -4.49
CA ILE A 46 -14.18 -5.63 -5.92
C ILE A 46 -15.43 -5.00 -6.58
N GLU A 47 -16.62 -5.23 -6.03
CA GLU A 47 -17.87 -4.81 -6.67
C GLU A 47 -18.09 -3.30 -6.60
N SER A 48 -17.87 -2.69 -5.44
CA SER A 48 -18.18 -1.28 -5.21
C SER A 48 -17.00 -0.37 -5.61
N ASP A 49 -15.81 -0.67 -5.12
CA ASP A 49 -14.69 0.27 -5.17
C ASP A 49 -13.84 0.10 -6.43
N LEU A 50 -13.85 -1.09 -7.05
CA LEU A 50 -13.15 -1.34 -8.31
C LEU A 50 -14.09 -1.26 -9.52
N LYS A 51 -15.03 -2.21 -9.65
CA LYS A 51 -15.94 -2.26 -10.81
C LYS A 51 -16.79 -1.01 -10.92
N GLY A 52 -17.38 -0.56 -9.80
CA GLY A 52 -18.17 0.67 -9.73
C GLY A 52 -17.42 1.94 -10.14
N ARG A 53 -16.08 1.89 -10.23
CA ARG A 53 -15.20 3.01 -10.60
C ARG A 53 -14.40 2.76 -11.88
N GLY A 54 -14.84 1.82 -12.71
CA GLY A 54 -14.30 1.64 -14.08
C GLY A 54 -13.12 0.68 -14.20
N ILE A 55 -12.83 -0.13 -13.18
CA ILE A 55 -11.94 -1.29 -13.33
C ILE A 55 -12.73 -2.42 -13.98
N HIS A 56 -12.34 -2.79 -15.20
CA HIS A 56 -13.04 -3.76 -16.06
C HIS A 56 -12.11 -4.82 -16.65
N ASP A 57 -10.78 -4.72 -16.50
CA ASP A 57 -9.89 -5.81 -16.89
C ASP A 57 -10.08 -7.01 -15.94
N GLU A 58 -10.68 -8.08 -16.48
CA GLU A 58 -10.97 -9.31 -15.75
C GLU A 58 -9.73 -9.99 -15.15
N ARG A 59 -8.54 -9.81 -15.73
CA ARG A 59 -7.30 -10.34 -15.14
C ARG A 59 -6.92 -9.56 -13.89
N VAL A 60 -7.11 -8.24 -13.91
CA VAL A 60 -6.88 -7.37 -12.75
C VAL A 60 -7.88 -7.70 -11.64
N LEU A 61 -9.17 -7.81 -11.97
CA LEU A 61 -10.20 -8.13 -10.98
C LEU A 61 -9.96 -9.50 -10.33
N ARG A 62 -9.57 -10.53 -11.12
CA ARG A 62 -9.20 -11.84 -10.57
C ARG A 62 -7.97 -11.79 -9.68
N ALA A 63 -6.92 -11.07 -10.07
CA ALA A 63 -5.73 -10.90 -9.23
C ALA A 63 -6.09 -10.20 -7.90
N MET A 64 -6.83 -9.10 -7.95
CA MET A 64 -7.29 -8.38 -6.76
C MET A 64 -8.18 -9.24 -5.84
N ALA A 65 -8.96 -10.17 -6.40
CA ALA A 65 -9.80 -11.10 -5.65
C ALA A 65 -8.99 -12.26 -5.02
N LYS A 66 -7.87 -12.64 -5.63
CA LYS A 66 -7.02 -13.76 -5.19
C LYS A 66 -6.00 -13.35 -4.13
N VAL A 67 -5.33 -12.21 -4.30
CA VAL A 67 -4.24 -11.79 -3.40
C VAL A 67 -4.81 -11.41 -2.02
N PRO A 68 -4.37 -12.07 -0.92
CA PRO A 68 -4.88 -11.81 0.42
C PRO A 68 -4.26 -10.55 1.02
N ARG A 69 -4.71 -9.37 0.58
CA ARG A 69 -4.20 -8.04 0.99
C ARG A 69 -3.98 -7.88 2.50
N GLN A 70 -4.81 -8.50 3.34
CA GLN A 70 -4.67 -8.46 4.81
C GLN A 70 -3.35 -9.04 5.34
N LEU A 71 -2.63 -9.85 4.55
CA LEU A 71 -1.31 -10.37 4.91
C LEU A 71 -0.18 -9.38 4.63
N PHE A 72 -0.44 -8.37 3.79
CA PHE A 72 0.51 -7.32 3.40
C PHE A 72 0.35 -6.03 4.23
N VAL A 73 -0.49 -6.09 5.28
CA VAL A 73 -0.87 -4.95 6.11
C VAL A 73 -0.43 -5.22 7.56
N PRO A 74 0.17 -4.23 8.27
CA PRO A 74 0.52 -4.37 9.68
C PRO A 74 -0.69 -4.77 10.53
N SER A 75 -0.46 -5.50 11.63
CA SER A 75 -1.52 -6.08 12.49
C SER A 75 -2.62 -5.08 12.86
N ASP A 76 -2.21 -3.86 13.18
CA ASP A 76 -3.06 -2.81 13.74
C ASP A 76 -4.03 -2.22 12.71
N TYR A 77 -3.74 -2.42 11.41
CA TYR A 77 -4.54 -1.95 10.29
C TYR A 77 -5.23 -3.08 9.53
N ARG A 78 -5.08 -4.35 9.93
CA ARG A 78 -5.63 -5.49 9.19
C ARG A 78 -7.14 -5.40 9.00
N ASN A 79 -7.87 -4.91 10.00
CA ASN A 79 -9.31 -4.70 9.91
C ASN A 79 -9.73 -3.69 8.81
N LEU A 80 -8.79 -2.84 8.37
CA LEU A 80 -8.95 -1.88 7.29
C LEU A 80 -8.32 -2.34 5.97
N ALA A 81 -7.80 -3.56 5.88
CA ALA A 81 -7.02 -4.02 4.72
C ALA A 81 -7.74 -3.86 3.37
N TYR A 82 -9.07 -3.96 3.36
CA TYR A 82 -9.92 -3.82 2.17
C TYR A 82 -10.71 -2.51 2.13
N ALA A 83 -10.41 -1.56 3.02
CA ALA A 83 -10.91 -0.20 2.90
C ALA A 83 -10.29 0.46 1.67
N ASP A 84 -11.05 1.33 1.00
CA ASP A 84 -10.59 2.08 -0.16
C ASP A 84 -9.69 3.26 0.24
N SER A 85 -8.58 2.96 0.91
CA SER A 85 -7.60 3.94 1.39
C SER A 85 -6.19 3.34 1.40
N ALA A 86 -5.17 4.20 1.31
CA ALA A 86 -3.80 3.80 1.65
C ALA A 86 -3.69 3.55 3.16
N LEU A 87 -2.78 2.66 3.56
CA LEU A 87 -2.50 2.38 4.97
C LEU A 87 -1.00 2.52 5.23
N PRO A 88 -0.58 3.02 6.41
CA PRO A 88 0.82 3.11 6.74
C PRO A 88 1.44 1.71 6.89
N ILE A 89 2.70 1.63 6.50
CA ILE A 89 3.60 0.49 6.74
C ILE A 89 4.90 1.02 7.35
N GLU A 90 5.86 0.15 7.60
CA GLU A 90 7.17 0.55 8.14
C GLU A 90 7.90 1.59 7.26
N GLN A 91 8.89 2.27 7.84
CA GLN A 91 9.77 3.23 7.14
C GLN A 91 9.03 4.44 6.55
N ASP A 92 7.96 4.90 7.21
CA ASP A 92 7.11 6.02 6.76
C ASP A 92 6.50 5.82 5.35
N GLN A 93 6.40 4.56 4.91
CA GLN A 93 5.80 4.20 3.64
C GLN A 93 4.31 3.87 3.80
N THR A 94 3.65 3.65 2.66
CA THR A 94 2.25 3.22 2.65
C THR A 94 2.03 2.06 1.69
N ILE A 95 1.11 1.15 2.03
CA ILE A 95 0.51 0.25 1.06
C ILE A 95 -0.61 1.01 0.33
N SER A 96 -0.47 1.16 -0.99
CA SER A 96 -1.37 1.95 -1.83
C SER A 96 -2.83 1.51 -1.73
N GLN A 97 -3.75 2.46 -1.84
CA GLN A 97 -5.20 2.24 -1.95
C GLN A 97 -5.53 1.14 -2.97
N PRO A 98 -6.42 0.18 -2.68
CA PRO A 98 -6.74 -0.91 -3.60
C PRO A 98 -7.20 -0.45 -4.98
N TYR A 99 -8.02 0.60 -5.06
CA TYR A 99 -8.41 1.20 -6.33
C TYR A 99 -7.22 1.68 -7.16
N ILE A 100 -6.23 2.32 -6.53
CA ILE A 100 -5.04 2.82 -7.23
C ILE A 100 -4.18 1.65 -7.73
N VAL A 101 -4.00 0.59 -6.93
CA VAL A 101 -3.32 -0.65 -7.36
C VAL A 101 -4.00 -1.23 -8.60
N ALA A 102 -5.33 -1.38 -8.57
CA ALA A 102 -6.10 -1.90 -9.70
C ALA A 102 -6.02 -0.99 -10.93
N LEU A 103 -6.13 0.33 -10.74
CA LEU A 103 -6.06 1.32 -11.81
C LEU A 103 -4.69 1.29 -12.51
N MET A 104 -3.59 1.31 -11.75
CA MET A 104 -2.24 1.24 -12.31
C MET A 104 -2.02 -0.07 -13.09
N THR A 105 -2.48 -1.19 -12.51
CA THR A 105 -2.36 -2.51 -13.14
C THR A 105 -3.18 -2.60 -14.43
N GLN A 106 -4.39 -2.04 -14.47
CA GLN A 106 -5.22 -1.97 -15.68
C GLN A 106 -4.59 -1.05 -16.73
N SER A 107 -4.12 0.14 -16.35
CA SER A 107 -3.45 1.10 -17.23
C SER A 107 -2.16 0.54 -17.85
N ALA A 108 -1.47 -0.36 -17.13
CA ALA A 108 -0.30 -1.08 -17.63
C ALA A 108 -0.62 -2.03 -18.79
N ARG A 109 -1.89 -2.43 -18.97
CA ARG A 109 -2.35 -3.31 -20.07
C ARG A 109 -1.54 -4.62 -20.17
N LEU A 110 -1.26 -5.20 -19.01
CA LEU A 110 -0.40 -6.38 -18.83
C LEU A 110 -0.86 -7.57 -19.67
N GLN A 111 0.10 -8.38 -20.08
CA GLN A 111 -0.10 -9.66 -20.75
C GLN A 111 0.54 -10.80 -19.97
N PRO A 112 0.00 -12.04 -20.05
CA PRO A 112 0.58 -13.20 -19.37
C PRO A 112 2.04 -13.52 -19.72
N THR A 113 2.52 -13.02 -20.85
CA THR A 113 3.90 -13.19 -21.30
C THR A 113 4.84 -12.08 -20.86
N ASP A 114 4.32 -11.00 -20.25
CA ASP A 114 5.12 -9.82 -19.91
C ASP A 114 6.15 -10.14 -18.83
N LYS A 115 7.33 -9.53 -18.99
CA LYS A 115 8.34 -9.37 -17.94
C LYS A 115 8.20 -7.97 -17.35
N VAL A 116 7.90 -7.87 -16.06
CA VAL A 116 7.60 -6.61 -15.39
C VAL A 116 8.69 -6.24 -14.39
N LEU A 117 9.05 -4.96 -14.35
CA LEU A 117 9.80 -4.37 -13.24
C LEU A 117 8.87 -3.48 -12.42
N GLU A 118 8.81 -3.70 -11.12
CA GLU A 118 8.22 -2.81 -10.13
C GLU A 118 9.34 -2.04 -9.40
N VAL A 119 9.15 -0.73 -9.24
CA VAL A 119 10.01 0.14 -8.43
C VAL A 119 9.21 0.65 -7.24
N GLY A 120 9.63 0.26 -6.03
CA GLY A 120 8.93 0.48 -4.76
C GLY A 120 8.16 -0.77 -4.32
N THR A 121 8.86 -1.81 -3.89
CA THR A 121 8.22 -3.05 -3.41
C THR A 121 7.29 -2.77 -2.23
N GLY A 122 7.69 -1.92 -1.29
CA GLY A 122 6.95 -1.62 -0.08
C GLY A 122 6.57 -2.90 0.68
N SER A 123 5.27 -3.15 0.85
CA SER A 123 4.77 -4.39 1.47
C SER A 123 4.87 -5.63 0.58
N GLY A 124 5.08 -5.48 -0.73
CA GLY A 124 5.01 -6.55 -1.72
C GLY A 124 3.62 -6.81 -2.30
N TYR A 125 2.58 -6.08 -1.89
CA TYR A 125 1.21 -6.32 -2.36
C TYR A 125 1.04 -6.11 -3.87
N GLN A 126 1.58 -5.02 -4.41
CA GLN A 126 1.50 -4.75 -5.85
C GLN A 126 2.32 -5.78 -6.65
N ALA A 127 3.51 -6.18 -6.18
CA ALA A 127 4.26 -7.31 -6.73
C ALA A 127 3.41 -8.60 -6.83
N ALA A 128 2.71 -8.96 -5.76
CA ALA A 128 1.84 -10.14 -5.73
C ALA A 128 0.68 -10.02 -6.74
N VAL A 129 0.05 -8.84 -6.85
CA VAL A 129 -1.01 -8.59 -7.85
C VAL A 129 -0.47 -8.70 -9.28
N LEU A 130 0.74 -8.20 -9.54
CA LEU A 130 1.38 -8.34 -10.85
C LEU A 130 1.68 -9.82 -11.15
N ALA A 131 2.19 -10.55 -10.17
CA ALA A 131 2.61 -11.94 -10.28
C ALA A 131 1.45 -12.90 -10.63
N GLU A 132 0.22 -12.55 -10.27
CA GLU A 132 -0.99 -13.29 -10.68
C GLU A 132 -1.35 -13.12 -12.16
N ILE A 133 -0.75 -12.15 -12.85
CA ILE A 133 -1.12 -11.78 -14.22
C ILE A 133 -0.02 -12.11 -15.22
N VAL A 134 1.25 -11.92 -14.86
CA VAL A 134 2.39 -11.88 -15.80
C VAL A 134 3.35 -13.05 -15.62
N LYS A 135 4.29 -13.20 -16.56
CA LYS A 135 5.26 -14.31 -16.55
C LYS A 135 6.27 -14.18 -15.41
N GLU A 136 6.88 -13.01 -15.28
CA GLU A 136 7.96 -12.73 -14.33
C GLU A 136 7.82 -11.30 -13.79
N VAL A 137 8.00 -11.13 -12.48
CA VAL A 137 8.01 -9.84 -11.79
C VAL A 137 9.35 -9.66 -11.12
N TYR A 138 10.01 -8.54 -11.41
CA TYR A 138 11.19 -8.07 -10.71
C TYR A 138 10.75 -6.87 -9.88
N THR A 139 11.09 -6.80 -8.60
CA THR A 139 10.70 -5.68 -7.74
C THR A 139 11.89 -5.19 -6.92
N ILE A 140 12.06 -3.87 -6.86
CA ILE A 140 13.18 -3.22 -6.17
C ILE A 140 12.66 -2.30 -5.07
N GLU A 141 13.28 -2.38 -3.90
CA GLU A 141 12.98 -1.54 -2.75
C GLU A 141 14.26 -0.91 -2.19
N ILE A 142 14.21 0.38 -1.85
CA ILE A 142 15.36 1.14 -1.35
C ILE A 142 15.56 0.93 0.16
N HIS A 143 14.47 0.70 0.89
CA HIS A 143 14.50 0.41 2.32
C HIS A 143 14.79 -1.07 2.57
N GLN A 144 15.97 -1.37 3.11
CA GLN A 144 16.44 -2.74 3.30
C GLN A 144 15.47 -3.64 4.07
N THR A 145 14.90 -3.14 5.18
CA THR A 145 13.94 -3.90 6.00
C THR A 145 12.70 -4.28 5.20
N LEU A 146 12.09 -3.32 4.47
CA LEU A 146 10.92 -3.58 3.64
C LEU A 146 11.24 -4.58 2.51
N ALA A 147 12.41 -4.45 1.88
CA ALA A 147 12.84 -5.35 0.82
C ALA A 147 12.91 -6.81 1.31
N TRP A 148 13.44 -7.04 2.51
CA TRP A 148 13.53 -8.37 3.10
C TRP A 148 12.18 -8.91 3.57
N GLU A 149 11.40 -8.12 4.28
CA GLU A 149 10.07 -8.52 4.75
C GLU A 149 9.13 -8.88 3.58
N ALA A 150 9.14 -8.07 2.52
CA ALA A 150 8.37 -8.36 1.32
C ALA A 150 8.88 -9.63 0.62
N ALA A 151 10.20 -9.85 0.55
CA ALA A 151 10.77 -11.06 -0.03
C ALA A 151 10.32 -12.33 0.72
N ASP A 152 10.42 -12.31 2.05
CA ASP A 152 10.02 -13.44 2.90
C ASP A 152 8.51 -13.71 2.78
N LEU A 153 7.69 -12.66 2.80
CA LEU A 153 6.24 -12.79 2.65
C LEU A 153 5.85 -13.35 1.28
N LEU A 154 6.39 -12.78 0.19
CA LEU A 154 6.12 -13.23 -1.17
C LEU A 154 6.55 -14.69 -1.39
N HIS A 155 7.72 -15.07 -0.87
CA HIS A 155 8.20 -16.44 -0.89
C HIS A 155 7.28 -17.37 -0.08
N GLY A 156 6.92 -16.99 1.15
CA GLY A 156 6.03 -17.76 2.03
C GLY A 156 4.63 -17.96 1.45
N LEU A 157 4.17 -17.03 0.60
CA LEU A 157 2.90 -17.14 -0.14
C LEU A 157 3.02 -17.92 -1.46
N GLY A 158 4.23 -18.35 -1.85
CA GLY A 158 4.46 -19.19 -3.02
C GLY A 158 4.61 -18.43 -4.34
N TYR A 159 4.89 -17.13 -4.33
CA TYR A 159 5.12 -16.32 -5.53
C TYR A 159 6.49 -16.60 -6.15
N ALA A 160 6.65 -17.78 -6.76
CA ALA A 160 7.91 -18.24 -7.35
C ALA A 160 8.36 -17.43 -8.58
N ASN A 161 7.45 -16.71 -9.22
CA ASN A 161 7.73 -15.83 -10.37
C ASN A 161 8.07 -14.39 -9.97
N VAL A 162 8.29 -14.12 -8.68
CA VAL A 162 8.74 -12.81 -8.20
C VAL A 162 10.21 -12.86 -7.78
N GLN A 163 11.01 -11.91 -8.26
CA GLN A 163 12.39 -11.68 -7.88
C GLN A 163 12.49 -10.33 -7.17
N THR A 164 12.90 -10.34 -5.90
CA THR A 164 13.05 -9.13 -5.09
C THR A 164 14.52 -8.70 -5.04
N ARG A 165 14.75 -7.39 -4.87
CA ARG A 165 16.09 -6.84 -4.64
C ARG A 165 16.03 -5.60 -3.76
N TRP A 166 16.94 -5.53 -2.80
CA TRP A 166 17.25 -4.28 -2.12
C TRP A 166 18.20 -3.43 -2.98
N GLY A 167 17.84 -2.18 -3.26
CA GLY A 167 18.69 -1.24 -3.99
C GLY A 167 17.94 0.00 -4.47
N ASP A 168 18.68 0.89 -5.13
CA ASP A 168 18.08 2.10 -5.71
C ASP A 168 17.25 1.74 -6.96
N GLY A 169 15.95 1.98 -6.88
CA GLY A 169 15.01 1.76 -7.97
C GLY A 169 15.21 2.70 -9.17
N TYR A 170 15.85 3.87 -8.99
CA TYR A 170 16.17 4.80 -10.08
C TYR A 170 17.03 4.15 -11.15
N GLN A 171 17.99 3.32 -10.73
CA GLN A 171 18.91 2.62 -11.62
C GLN A 171 18.27 1.42 -12.34
N GLY A 172 17.06 1.02 -11.95
CA GLY A 172 16.38 -0.17 -12.46
C GLY A 172 17.21 -1.45 -12.26
N TRP A 173 16.90 -2.48 -13.04
CA TRP A 173 17.55 -3.79 -12.96
C TRP A 173 18.19 -4.16 -14.30
N LYS A 174 19.34 -3.55 -14.60
CA LYS A 174 20.05 -3.68 -15.88
C LYS A 174 20.30 -5.13 -16.29
N ASP A 175 20.69 -6.00 -15.36
CA ASP A 175 20.97 -7.43 -15.64
C ASP A 175 19.73 -8.22 -16.06
N ALA A 176 18.54 -7.75 -15.72
CA ALA A 176 17.26 -8.37 -16.08
C ALA A 176 16.53 -7.64 -17.20
N ALA A 177 17.00 -6.46 -17.63
CA ALA A 177 16.43 -5.73 -18.75
C ALA A 177 16.57 -6.52 -20.07
N PRO A 178 15.72 -6.26 -21.08
CA PRO A 178 14.66 -5.25 -21.12
C PRO A 178 13.30 -5.76 -20.61
N PHE A 179 12.48 -4.84 -20.10
CA PHE A 179 11.15 -5.11 -19.55
C PHE A 179 10.02 -4.75 -20.54
N ASP A 180 8.94 -5.52 -20.51
CA ASP A 180 7.71 -5.19 -21.24
C ASP A 180 6.95 -4.06 -20.56
N VAL A 181 6.95 -4.06 -19.22
CA VAL A 181 6.32 -3.02 -18.40
C VAL A 181 7.22 -2.65 -17.23
N ILE A 182 7.26 -1.36 -16.91
CA ILE A 182 7.83 -0.84 -15.67
C ILE A 182 6.71 -0.14 -14.90
N LEU A 183 6.53 -0.45 -13.63
CA LEU A 183 5.52 0.18 -12.77
C LEU A 183 6.22 0.79 -11.56
N ILE A 184 6.06 2.10 -11.37
CA ILE A 184 6.71 2.84 -10.27
C ILE A 184 5.62 3.22 -9.26
N THR A 185 5.75 2.75 -8.03
CA THR A 185 4.79 2.97 -6.92
C THR A 185 5.24 4.08 -5.98
N ALA A 186 6.05 5.01 -6.49
CA ALA A 186 6.49 6.23 -5.83
C ALA A 186 6.49 7.39 -6.84
N ALA A 187 6.27 8.60 -6.36
CA ALA A 187 6.25 9.81 -7.19
C ALA A 187 7.65 10.16 -7.68
N ALA A 188 7.84 10.11 -8.99
CA ALA A 188 9.06 10.60 -9.62
C ALA A 188 8.90 12.09 -9.98
N PRO A 189 9.85 12.98 -9.60
CA PRO A 189 9.76 14.41 -9.95
C PRO A 189 9.90 14.65 -11.46
N GLU A 190 10.62 13.76 -12.15
CA GLU A 190 10.80 13.74 -13.60
C GLU A 190 10.80 12.31 -14.11
N ILE A 191 10.80 12.12 -15.44
CA ILE A 191 10.84 10.79 -16.05
C ILE A 191 12.24 10.17 -15.80
N PRO A 192 12.33 9.00 -15.16
CA PRO A 192 13.61 8.36 -14.87
C PRO A 192 14.20 7.71 -16.13
N GLU A 193 15.11 8.42 -16.80
CA GLU A 193 15.78 7.96 -18.03
C GLU A 193 16.41 6.55 -17.93
N PRO A 194 17.10 6.17 -16.84
CA PRO A 194 17.66 4.81 -16.75
C PRO A 194 16.59 3.70 -16.83
N LEU A 195 15.36 3.98 -16.40
CA LEU A 195 14.23 3.06 -16.51
C LEU A 195 13.63 3.08 -17.93
N VAL A 196 13.60 4.23 -18.59
CA VAL A 196 13.18 4.32 -20.01
C VAL A 196 14.09 3.47 -20.89
N GLU A 197 15.40 3.51 -20.66
CA GLU A 197 16.40 2.73 -21.40
C GLU A 197 16.18 1.22 -21.27
N GLN A 198 15.67 0.77 -20.12
CA GLN A 198 15.40 -0.64 -19.82
C GLN A 198 14.03 -1.12 -20.32
N LEU A 199 13.19 -0.24 -20.86
CA LEU A 199 11.88 -0.59 -21.39
C LEU A 199 11.97 -1.04 -22.85
N LYS A 200 11.32 -2.14 -23.28
CA LYS A 200 11.29 -2.52 -24.70
C LYS A 200 10.64 -1.45 -25.57
N ILE A 201 10.96 -1.40 -26.86
CA ILE A 201 10.12 -0.69 -27.84
C ILE A 201 8.73 -1.32 -27.81
N GLY A 202 7.69 -0.49 -27.67
CA GLY A 202 6.31 -0.91 -27.44
C GLY A 202 5.97 -1.13 -25.97
N GLY A 203 6.97 -1.20 -25.08
CA GLY A 203 6.79 -1.34 -23.65
C GLY A 203 6.18 -0.09 -23.00
N ARG A 204 5.63 -0.27 -21.80
CA ARG A 204 4.88 0.76 -21.07
C ARG A 204 5.49 1.03 -19.69
N MET A 205 5.60 2.29 -19.31
CA MET A 205 5.92 2.69 -17.94
C MET A 205 4.68 3.34 -17.32
N VAL A 206 4.27 2.89 -16.14
CA VAL A 206 3.18 3.50 -15.37
C VAL A 206 3.77 4.09 -14.11
N LEU A 207 3.59 5.40 -13.91
CA LEU A 207 4.16 6.10 -12.76
C LEU A 207 3.34 7.33 -12.36
N PRO A 208 3.34 7.69 -11.06
CA PRO A 208 3.03 9.04 -10.61
C PRO A 208 4.19 9.98 -10.98
N LEU A 209 3.92 10.96 -11.83
CA LEU A 209 4.87 11.95 -12.32
C LEU A 209 4.51 13.34 -11.80
N GLY A 210 5.44 13.97 -11.10
CA GLY A 210 5.28 15.33 -10.58
C GLY A 210 6.02 15.54 -9.26
N PRO A 211 6.13 16.81 -8.81
CA PRO A 211 6.86 17.13 -7.59
C PRO A 211 6.19 16.51 -6.34
N TYR A 212 7.02 16.13 -5.37
CA TYR A 212 6.55 15.70 -4.05
C TYR A 212 5.87 16.88 -3.32
N ARG A 213 4.91 16.58 -2.42
CA ARG A 213 4.05 17.52 -1.67
C ARG A 213 2.91 18.19 -2.45
N TYR A 214 2.79 17.91 -3.74
CA TYR A 214 1.64 18.32 -4.56
C TYR A 214 0.92 17.08 -5.10
N ALA A 215 -0.22 17.26 -5.78
CA ALA A 215 -0.78 16.17 -6.58
C ALA A 215 0.15 15.85 -7.76
N GLN A 216 0.36 14.56 -8.04
CA GLN A 216 1.07 14.08 -9.22
C GLN A 216 0.08 13.65 -10.30
N GLU A 217 0.55 13.61 -11.54
CA GLU A 217 -0.17 12.97 -12.63
C GLU A 217 0.18 11.48 -12.65
N LEU A 218 -0.80 10.60 -12.48
CA LEU A 218 -0.62 9.19 -12.86
C LEU A 218 -0.64 9.11 -14.39
N VAL A 219 0.46 8.65 -14.97
CA VAL A 219 0.64 8.63 -16.43
C VAL A 219 1.10 7.27 -16.92
N VAL A 220 0.79 6.99 -18.19
CA VAL A 220 1.35 5.87 -18.94
C VAL A 220 2.27 6.43 -20.02
N LEU A 221 3.55 6.08 -19.95
CA LEU A 221 4.51 6.34 -21.01
C LEU A 221 4.62 5.08 -21.88
N THR A 222 4.59 5.23 -23.20
CA THR A 222 4.85 4.13 -24.14
C THR A 222 6.12 4.45 -24.93
N ARG A 223 7.11 3.55 -24.89
CA ARG A 223 8.35 3.70 -25.68
C ARG A 223 8.05 3.37 -27.15
N LYS A 224 8.11 4.37 -28.01
CA LYS A 224 8.04 4.24 -29.47
C LYS A 224 9.46 4.26 -30.05
N LYS A 225 9.61 4.01 -31.35
CA LYS A 225 10.92 4.10 -32.02
C LYS A 225 11.44 5.53 -32.04
N GLU A 226 10.53 6.49 -32.11
CA GLU A 226 10.81 7.93 -32.27
C GLU A 226 10.85 8.68 -30.93
N GLY A 227 10.56 8.03 -29.80
CA GLY A 227 10.52 8.66 -28.48
C GLY A 227 9.43 8.11 -27.56
N LEU A 228 9.01 8.90 -26.57
CA LEU A 228 7.98 8.52 -25.60
C LEU A 228 6.63 9.16 -25.94
N ARG A 229 5.57 8.35 -25.93
CA ARG A 229 4.19 8.85 -25.91
C ARG A 229 3.68 8.85 -24.48
N LYS A 230 3.29 10.01 -23.95
CA LYS A 230 2.68 10.19 -22.63
C LYS A 230 1.16 10.20 -22.73
N GLU A 231 0.49 9.52 -21.80
CA GLU A 231 -0.96 9.51 -21.64
C GLU A 231 -1.30 9.77 -20.17
N PHE A 232 -2.16 10.75 -19.91
CA PHE A 232 -2.65 11.05 -18.55
C PHE A 232 -3.77 10.08 -18.16
N VAL A 233 -3.75 9.60 -16.92
CA VAL A 233 -4.80 8.73 -16.36
C VAL A 233 -5.65 9.50 -15.36
N THR A 234 -5.05 9.99 -14.28
CA THR A 234 -5.74 10.74 -13.21
C THR A 234 -4.73 11.45 -12.30
N SER A 235 -5.21 12.28 -11.36
CA SER A 235 -4.38 12.88 -10.32
C SER A 235 -4.25 11.95 -9.11
N VAL A 236 -3.06 11.85 -8.54
CA VAL A 236 -2.74 10.95 -7.42
C VAL A 236 -1.82 11.62 -6.41
N VAL A 237 -1.64 11.00 -5.24
CA VAL A 237 -0.66 11.39 -4.22
C VAL A 237 0.12 10.14 -3.82
N PHE A 238 1.44 10.17 -4.01
CA PHE A 238 2.35 9.10 -3.66
C PHE A 238 3.50 9.60 -2.78
N VAL A 239 4.10 8.67 -2.04
CA VAL A 239 5.41 8.86 -1.40
C VAL A 239 6.47 9.18 -2.46
N PRO A 240 7.53 9.94 -2.15
CA PRO A 240 8.51 10.34 -3.14
C PRO A 240 9.40 9.16 -3.53
N MET A 241 9.76 9.07 -4.80
CA MET A 241 10.89 8.26 -5.23
C MET A 241 12.17 8.92 -4.70
N THR A 242 13.04 8.14 -4.07
CA THR A 242 14.29 8.63 -3.46
C THR A 242 15.51 7.92 -4.06
N GLY A 243 16.71 8.26 -3.61
CA GLY A 243 17.97 7.78 -4.18
C GLY A 243 18.58 8.78 -5.16
N GLU A 244 19.28 8.28 -6.16
CA GLU A 244 19.99 9.07 -7.17
C GLU A 244 19.08 9.97 -8.02
N ILE A 245 17.76 9.73 -8.03
CA ILE A 245 16.80 10.64 -8.67
C ILE A 245 16.81 12.06 -8.06
N ASN A 246 17.27 12.20 -6.81
CA ASN A 246 17.47 13.49 -6.15
C ASN A 246 18.82 14.14 -6.51
N HIS A 247 19.71 13.39 -7.16
CA HIS A 247 21.05 13.79 -7.58
C HIS A 247 21.31 13.28 -9.01
N PRO A 248 20.47 13.61 -10.00
CA PRO A 248 20.62 13.06 -11.33
C PRO A 248 22.03 13.42 -11.84
N PRO A 249 22.76 12.47 -12.46
CA PRO A 249 24.07 12.77 -13.02
C PRO A 249 23.92 13.95 -13.98
N VAL A 250 24.81 14.94 -13.86
CA VAL A 250 24.82 16.11 -14.74
C VAL A 250 24.90 15.60 -16.18
N ASN A 251 23.82 15.74 -16.94
CA ASN A 251 23.79 15.35 -18.34
C ASN A 251 24.60 16.39 -19.12
N PRO A 252 25.81 16.06 -19.64
CA PRO A 252 26.64 17.04 -20.34
C PRO A 252 26.04 17.46 -21.70
N TRP A 253 24.91 16.86 -22.11
CA TRP A 253 24.22 17.11 -23.37
C TRP A 253 22.84 17.77 -23.20
N LYS A 254 22.42 18.07 -21.97
CA LYS A 254 21.24 18.91 -21.70
C LYS A 254 21.77 20.32 -21.34
N PRO A 255 21.43 21.36 -22.12
CA PRO A 255 21.92 22.72 -21.89
C PRO A 255 21.44 23.31 -20.56
#